data_AF-A0A3D9C4L2-F1
#
_entry.id   AF-A0A3D9C4L2-F1
#
_cell.length_a   1.000
_cell.length_b   1.000
_cell.length_c   1.000
_cell.angle_alpha   90.00
_cell.angle_beta   90.00
_cell.angle_gamma   90.00
#
_symmetry.space_group_name_H-M   'P 1'
#
loop_
_entity.id
_entity.type
_entity.pdbx_description
1 polymer ?
#
loop_
_entity_poly.entity_id
_entity_poly.type
_entity_poly.pdbx_seq_one_letter_code
_entity_poly.pdbx_strand_id
1 'polypeptide(L)'
;MEREIINFNGQYEVFRNNIDNLEVRIIETEDLTEQNRIVEIQNVYSTLDVKMRLAFGIREIRLNNDFVSDKEDDLKLCHLLYYKLADLWFAYDTYLKFYKIVAGADKNNVDWIDANVHNNYASTDAIILARNSANGSFQNLYNNNQKRRNFIEYLMHCKTNASPSQKRRIDQIIIKIQQQIFIFTNSEILTISYAVRNNFVHNGETTVVPDNFGYKNKSHLLKVLYSYLAITLLVSSNITFSRI
;
A
#
# COMPACT_ATOMS: atom_id res chain seq x y z
N MET A 1 13.39 4.87 -6.33
CA MET A 1 12.26 4.14 -5.72
C MET A 1 11.19 3.78 -6.73
N GLU A 2 10.38 4.71 -7.24
CA GLU A 2 9.30 4.40 -8.21
C GLU A 2 9.85 3.82 -9.52
N ARG A 3 11.04 4.27 -9.93
CA ARG A 3 11.77 3.71 -11.08
C ARG A 3 12.21 2.26 -10.90
N GLU A 4 12.30 1.77 -9.66
CA GLU A 4 12.66 0.37 -9.35
C GLU A 4 11.43 -0.54 -9.35
N ILE A 5 10.23 0.04 -9.38
CA ILE A 5 8.97 -0.68 -9.39
C ILE A 5 8.65 -1.06 -10.85
N ILE A 6 8.51 -2.36 -11.10
CA ILE A 6 8.24 -2.91 -12.43
C ILE A 6 6.95 -2.29 -13.01
N ASN A 7 7.07 -1.73 -14.22
CA ASN A 7 5.98 -1.11 -14.98
C ASN A 7 5.27 0.06 -14.26
N PHE A 8 5.89 0.71 -13.28
CA PHE A 8 5.25 1.80 -12.55
C PHE A 8 4.84 2.95 -13.47
N ASN A 9 5.75 3.44 -14.32
CA ASN A 9 5.47 4.58 -15.20
C ASN A 9 4.31 4.30 -16.15
N GLY A 10 4.27 3.11 -16.76
CA GLY A 10 3.19 2.72 -17.66
C GLY A 10 1.84 2.63 -16.94
N GLN A 11 1.80 2.02 -15.75
CA GLN A 11 0.56 1.96 -14.97
C GLN A 11 0.11 3.35 -14.47
N TYR A 12 1.06 4.22 -14.13
CA TYR A 12 0.75 5.57 -13.67
C TYR A 12 0.27 6.48 -14.81
N GLU A 13 0.82 6.33 -16.01
CA GLU A 13 0.36 7.05 -17.19
C GLU A 13 -1.09 6.70 -17.54
N VAL A 14 -1.42 5.40 -17.59
CA VAL A 14 -2.81 4.93 -17.77
C VAL A 14 -3.72 5.52 -16.69
N PHE A 15 -3.28 5.47 -15.43
CA PHE A 15 -4.03 6.04 -14.31
C PHE A 15 -4.31 7.54 -14.49
N ARG A 16 -3.36 8.32 -14.99
CA ARG A 16 -3.58 9.76 -15.22
C ARG A 16 -4.53 10.03 -16.38
N ASN A 17 -4.39 9.30 -17.48
CA ASN A 17 -5.22 9.48 -18.68
C ASN A 17 -6.70 9.13 -18.43
N ASN A 18 -6.99 8.33 -17.41
CA ASN A 18 -8.36 8.00 -17.01
C ASN A 18 -9.17 9.23 -16.54
N ILE A 19 -8.52 10.28 -16.03
CA ILE A 19 -9.24 11.53 -15.68
C ILE A 19 -9.79 12.19 -16.95
N ASP A 20 -8.95 12.34 -17.97
CA ASP A 20 -9.33 12.95 -19.24
C ASP A 20 -10.45 12.14 -19.91
N ASN A 21 -10.39 10.80 -19.81
CA ASN A 21 -11.44 9.92 -20.32
C ASN A 21 -12.79 10.11 -19.59
N LEU A 22 -12.80 10.41 -18.29
CA LEU A 22 -14.04 10.71 -17.56
C LEU A 22 -14.66 12.03 -18.03
N GLU A 23 -13.84 13.06 -18.26
CA GLU A 23 -14.31 14.36 -18.73
C GLU A 23 -15.00 14.23 -20.09
N VAL A 24 -14.36 13.52 -21.03
CA VAL A 24 -14.95 13.23 -22.35
C VAL A 24 -16.29 12.50 -22.19
N ARG A 25 -16.33 11.48 -21.34
CA ARG A 25 -17.53 10.65 -21.17
C ARG A 25 -18.70 11.41 -20.53
N ILE A 26 -18.44 12.34 -19.61
CA ILE A 26 -19.47 13.22 -19.03
C ILE A 26 -20.13 14.08 -20.11
N ILE A 27 -19.33 14.59 -21.06
CA ILE A 27 -19.82 15.44 -22.16
C ILE A 27 -20.66 14.62 -23.15
N GLU A 28 -20.23 13.38 -23.44
CA GLU A 28 -20.89 12.51 -24.42
C GLU A 28 -22.14 11.78 -23.89
N THR A 29 -22.34 11.73 -22.57
CA THR A 29 -23.47 11.01 -21.96
C THR A 29 -24.74 11.85 -21.97
N GLU A 30 -25.75 11.41 -22.74
CA GLU A 30 -27.06 12.08 -22.83
C GLU A 30 -28.01 11.73 -21.67
N ASP A 31 -27.88 10.54 -21.07
CA ASP A 31 -28.69 10.14 -19.92
C ASP A 31 -28.25 10.86 -18.65
N LEU A 32 -29.10 11.74 -18.11
CA LEU A 32 -28.82 12.51 -16.90
C LEU A 32 -28.51 11.63 -15.68
N THR A 33 -29.09 10.42 -15.59
CA THR A 33 -28.84 9.52 -14.46
C THR A 33 -27.41 8.99 -14.53
N GLU A 34 -27.01 8.45 -15.68
CA GLU A 34 -25.65 7.98 -15.91
C GLU A 34 -24.63 9.13 -15.87
N GLN A 35 -24.96 10.31 -16.39
CA GLN A 35 -24.10 11.48 -16.30
C GLN A 35 -23.82 11.86 -14.83
N ASN A 36 -24.85 11.90 -13.99
CA ASN A 36 -24.69 12.15 -12.55
C ASN A 36 -23.82 11.09 -11.86
N ARG A 37 -23.98 9.81 -12.24
CA ARG A 37 -23.12 8.73 -11.74
C ARG A 37 -21.67 8.91 -12.15
N ILE A 38 -21.40 9.26 -13.41
CA ILE A 38 -20.03 9.48 -13.91
C ILE A 38 -19.39 10.70 -13.20
N VAL A 39 -20.15 11.75 -12.94
CA VAL A 39 -19.67 12.91 -12.14
C VAL A 39 -19.32 12.49 -10.70
N GLU A 40 -20.13 11.65 -10.06
CA GLU A 40 -19.78 11.10 -8.73
C GLU A 40 -18.47 10.30 -8.80
N ILE A 41 -18.32 9.45 -9.81
CA ILE A 41 -17.10 8.68 -10.05
C ILE A 41 -15.89 9.60 -10.25
N GLN A 42 -16.02 10.66 -11.05
CA GLN A 42 -14.96 11.63 -11.29
C GLN A 42 -14.50 12.34 -10.02
N ASN A 43 -15.43 12.75 -9.16
CA ASN A 43 -15.09 13.40 -7.89
C ASN A 43 -14.25 12.49 -6.98
N VAL A 44 -14.62 11.21 -6.88
CA VAL A 44 -13.87 10.24 -6.07
C VAL A 44 -12.54 9.88 -6.73
N TYR A 45 -12.50 9.73 -8.06
CA TYR A 45 -11.27 9.46 -8.80
C TYR A 45 -10.28 10.62 -8.72
N SER A 46 -10.75 11.87 -8.77
CA SER A 46 -9.93 13.07 -8.58
C SER A 46 -9.33 13.12 -7.18
N THR A 47 -10.11 12.74 -6.16
CA THR A 47 -9.60 12.63 -4.78
C THR A 47 -8.52 11.54 -4.66
N LEU A 48 -8.73 10.41 -5.34
CA LEU A 48 -7.75 9.32 -5.42
C LEU A 48 -6.46 9.80 -6.09
N ASP A 49 -6.55 10.48 -7.24
CA ASP A 49 -5.41 11.04 -7.95
C ASP A 49 -4.60 12.04 -7.10
N VAL A 50 -5.27 12.97 -6.40
CA VAL A 50 -4.58 13.91 -5.49
C VAL A 50 -3.77 13.14 -4.45
N LYS A 51 -4.34 12.10 -3.83
CA LYS A 51 -3.64 11.30 -2.81
C LYS A 51 -2.48 10.50 -3.41
N MET A 52 -2.65 9.94 -4.61
CA MET A 52 -1.57 9.25 -5.34
C MET A 52 -0.42 10.21 -5.67
N ARG A 53 -0.74 11.43 -6.15
CA ARG A 53 0.26 12.48 -6.41
C ARG A 53 0.99 12.91 -5.14
N LEU A 54 0.31 13.01 -4.00
CA LEU A 54 0.97 13.29 -2.72
C LEU A 54 1.95 12.17 -2.34
N ALA A 55 1.50 10.90 -2.36
CA ALA A 55 2.34 9.75 -2.04
C ALA A 55 3.59 9.66 -2.94
N PHE A 56 3.44 9.94 -4.24
CA PHE A 56 4.55 9.87 -5.20
C PHE A 56 5.40 11.14 -5.23
N GLY A 57 4.83 12.29 -4.86
CA GLY A 57 5.42 13.61 -4.98
C GLY A 57 6.47 13.94 -3.93
N ILE A 58 6.41 13.33 -2.74
CA ILE A 58 7.45 13.51 -1.71
C ILE A 58 8.74 12.86 -2.21
N ARG A 59 9.80 13.64 -2.41
CA ARG A 59 11.08 13.13 -2.95
C ARG A 59 12.20 13.08 -1.92
N GLU A 60 12.17 13.96 -0.93
CA GLU A 60 13.15 13.98 0.15
C GLU A 60 12.52 14.43 1.47
N ILE A 61 13.17 14.07 2.57
CA ILE A 61 12.95 14.62 3.91
C ILE A 61 14.26 15.24 4.36
N ARG A 62 14.23 16.51 4.75
CA ARG A 62 15.36 17.19 5.40
C ARG A 62 15.21 17.07 6.91
N LEU A 63 16.21 16.50 7.56
CA LEU A 63 16.30 16.48 9.01
C LEU A 63 17.17 17.65 9.46
N ASN A 64 16.93 18.16 10.66
CA ASN A 64 17.83 19.15 11.23
C ASN A 64 19.14 18.47 11.65
N ASN A 65 20.24 18.91 11.03
CA ASN A 65 21.59 18.39 11.25
C ASN A 65 22.11 18.65 12.67
N ASP A 66 21.53 19.62 13.39
CA ASP A 66 21.85 19.89 14.79
C ASP A 66 21.52 18.71 15.72
N PHE A 67 20.65 17.79 15.27
CA PHE A 67 20.13 16.69 16.09
C PHE A 67 20.48 15.30 15.57
N VAL A 68 21.13 15.17 14.41
CA VAL A 68 21.36 13.86 13.75
C VAL A 68 22.73 13.84 13.04
N SER A 69 23.80 13.44 13.75
CA SER A 69 25.15 13.33 13.14
C SER A 69 25.47 11.94 12.56
N ASP A 70 24.91 10.85 13.11
CA ASP A 70 25.46 9.49 12.89
C ASP A 70 24.49 8.49 12.20
N LYS A 71 23.23 8.87 11.91
CA LYS A 71 22.20 7.96 11.36
C LYS A 71 21.46 8.53 10.14
N GLU A 72 22.05 9.48 9.45
CA GLU A 72 21.37 10.41 8.56
C GLU A 72 20.56 9.72 7.43
N ASP A 73 21.15 8.77 6.70
CA ASP A 73 20.54 8.24 5.47
C ASP A 73 19.41 7.24 5.70
N ASP A 74 19.63 6.19 6.51
CA ASP A 74 18.61 5.17 6.77
C ASP A 74 17.42 5.74 7.55
N LEU A 75 17.67 6.71 8.44
CA LEU A 75 16.64 7.44 9.18
C LEU A 75 15.78 8.30 8.25
N LYS A 76 16.41 9.12 7.38
CA LYS A 76 15.73 9.93 6.37
C LYS A 76 14.88 9.05 5.46
N LEU A 77 15.46 7.96 4.99
CA LEU A 77 14.77 7.01 4.12
C LEU A 77 13.57 6.35 4.81
N CYS A 78 13.69 5.95 6.08
CA CYS A 78 12.55 5.44 6.84
C CYS A 78 11.43 6.48 6.93
N HIS A 79 11.73 7.72 7.31
CA HIS A 79 10.72 8.77 7.41
C HIS A 79 10.04 9.04 6.08
N LEU A 80 10.83 9.20 5.00
CA LEU A 80 10.31 9.35 3.65
C LEU A 80 9.34 8.22 3.31
N LEU A 81 9.75 6.97 3.53
CA LEU A 81 8.94 5.80 3.24
C LEU A 81 7.69 5.68 4.11
N TYR A 82 7.76 6.08 5.39
CA TYR A 82 6.57 6.10 6.25
C TYR A 82 5.52 7.10 5.78
N TYR A 83 5.93 8.32 5.42
CA TYR A 83 5.02 9.33 4.87
C TYR A 83 4.42 8.84 3.55
N LYS A 84 5.26 8.35 2.63
CA LYS A 84 4.80 7.78 1.36
C LYS A 84 3.81 6.62 1.58
N LEU A 85 4.12 5.67 2.46
CA LEU A 85 3.26 4.53 2.74
C LEU A 85 1.94 4.96 3.40
N ALA A 86 1.97 5.95 4.29
CA ALA A 86 0.77 6.50 4.92
C ALA A 86 -0.16 7.17 3.90
N ASP A 87 0.37 8.02 3.02
CA ASP A 87 -0.39 8.67 1.95
C ASP A 87 -0.93 7.66 0.95
N LEU A 88 -0.12 6.66 0.61
CA LEU A 88 -0.54 5.59 -0.30
C LEU A 88 -1.63 4.71 0.32
N TRP A 89 -1.63 4.51 1.64
CA TRP A 89 -2.72 3.85 2.34
C TRP A 89 -4.01 4.70 2.31
N PHE A 90 -3.92 6.00 2.51
CA PHE A 90 -5.08 6.88 2.35
C PHE A 90 -5.62 6.89 0.92
N ALA A 91 -4.73 6.78 -0.08
CA ALA A 91 -5.13 6.58 -1.46
C ALA A 91 -5.85 5.24 -1.64
N TYR A 92 -5.36 4.16 -1.02
CA TYR A 92 -6.04 2.86 -1.00
C TYR A 92 -7.45 2.93 -0.40
N ASP A 93 -7.63 3.60 0.74
CA ASP A 93 -8.97 3.81 1.35
C ASP A 93 -9.91 4.57 0.41
N THR A 94 -9.38 5.52 -0.37
CA THR A 94 -10.13 6.28 -1.37
C THR A 94 -10.47 5.42 -2.57
N TYR A 95 -9.54 4.55 -3.00
CA TYR A 95 -9.77 3.57 -4.03
C TYR A 95 -10.88 2.58 -3.65
N LEU A 96 -10.98 2.16 -2.39
CA LEU A 96 -12.10 1.31 -1.95
C LEU A 96 -13.46 2.00 -2.13
N LYS A 97 -13.54 3.33 -1.95
CA LYS A 97 -14.76 4.11 -2.24
C LYS A 97 -15.04 4.14 -3.74
N PHE A 98 -14.02 4.42 -4.55
CA PHE A 98 -14.11 4.39 -6.01
C PHE A 98 -14.60 3.03 -6.51
N TYR A 99 -14.00 1.94 -6.04
CA TYR A 99 -14.39 0.58 -6.37
C TYR A 99 -15.85 0.30 -5.99
N LYS A 100 -16.31 0.69 -4.79
CA LYS A 100 -17.70 0.49 -4.36
C LYS A 100 -18.70 1.17 -5.29
N ILE A 101 -18.41 2.40 -5.72
CA ILE A 101 -19.26 3.16 -6.64
C ILE A 101 -19.31 2.49 -8.02
N VAL A 102 -18.15 2.12 -8.58
CA VAL A 102 -18.09 1.54 -9.93
C VAL A 102 -18.65 0.12 -9.98
N ALA A 103 -18.28 -0.72 -9.02
CA ALA A 103 -18.69 -2.13 -8.98
C ALA A 103 -20.09 -2.36 -8.38
N GLY A 104 -20.74 -1.32 -7.83
CA GLY A 104 -22.01 -1.46 -7.12
C GLY A 104 -21.91 -2.34 -5.86
N ALA A 105 -20.71 -2.45 -5.26
CA ALA A 105 -20.49 -3.28 -4.09
C ALA A 105 -21.07 -2.60 -2.84
N ASP A 106 -21.70 -3.38 -1.95
CA ASP A 106 -22.25 -2.86 -0.70
C ASP A 106 -21.16 -2.15 0.13
N LYS A 107 -21.49 -0.97 0.65
CA LYS A 107 -20.56 -0.05 1.33
C LYS A 107 -19.88 -0.70 2.55
N ASN A 108 -20.47 -1.75 3.11
CA ASN A 108 -20.00 -2.40 4.33
C ASN A 108 -19.15 -3.67 4.12
N ASN A 109 -19.00 -4.17 2.89
CA ASN A 109 -18.45 -5.53 2.66
C ASN A 109 -17.03 -5.59 2.11
N VAL A 110 -16.41 -4.45 1.79
CA VAL A 110 -15.04 -4.42 1.28
C VAL A 110 -14.16 -3.67 2.25
N ASP A 111 -13.50 -4.44 3.09
CA ASP A 111 -12.41 -3.96 3.93
C ASP A 111 -11.08 -3.95 3.13
N TRP A 112 -10.87 -4.95 2.26
CA TRP A 112 -9.62 -5.20 1.53
C TRP A 112 -9.93 -5.79 0.16
N ILE A 113 -9.18 -5.38 -0.85
CA ILE A 113 -9.18 -6.05 -2.15
C ILE A 113 -8.27 -7.27 -2.01
N ASP A 114 -8.87 -8.40 -1.69
CA ASP A 114 -8.21 -9.70 -1.63
C ASP A 114 -8.71 -10.63 -2.75
N ALA A 115 -8.18 -11.86 -2.76
CA ALA A 115 -8.53 -12.86 -3.76
C ALA A 115 -10.03 -13.23 -3.73
N ASN A 116 -10.69 -13.11 -2.58
CA ASN A 116 -12.10 -13.44 -2.43
C ASN A 116 -13.00 -12.30 -2.93
N VAL A 117 -12.60 -11.04 -2.70
CA VAL A 117 -13.34 -9.88 -3.17
C VAL A 117 -13.33 -9.80 -4.69
N HIS A 118 -12.22 -10.18 -5.36
CA HIS A 118 -12.25 -10.28 -6.82
C HIS A 118 -11.01 -10.98 -7.45
N ASN A 119 -11.25 -12.17 -8.03
CA ASN A 119 -10.23 -12.88 -8.84
C ASN A 119 -9.66 -12.01 -9.98
N ASN A 120 -10.45 -11.10 -10.55
CA ASN A 120 -10.04 -10.24 -11.68
C ASN A 120 -8.92 -9.26 -11.32
N TYR A 121 -8.73 -8.96 -10.04
CA TYR A 121 -7.72 -7.99 -9.58
C TYR A 121 -6.51 -8.73 -9.00
N ALA A 122 -6.76 -9.70 -8.12
CA ALA A 122 -5.70 -10.47 -7.47
C ALA A 122 -4.88 -11.34 -8.44
N SER A 123 -5.43 -11.64 -9.62
CA SER A 123 -4.82 -12.54 -10.62
C SER A 123 -4.23 -11.82 -11.84
N THR A 124 -4.15 -10.49 -11.83
CA THR A 124 -3.44 -9.81 -12.92
C THR A 124 -1.94 -10.06 -12.84
N ASP A 125 -1.29 -10.22 -14.00
CA ASP A 125 0.14 -10.51 -14.07
C ASP A 125 0.97 -9.48 -13.29
N ALA A 126 0.60 -8.20 -13.37
CA ALA A 126 1.28 -7.14 -12.63
C ALA A 126 1.18 -7.31 -11.10
N ILE A 127 0.00 -7.67 -10.57
CA ILE A 127 -0.20 -7.89 -9.13
C ILE A 127 0.45 -9.20 -8.68
N ILE A 128 0.40 -10.26 -9.50
CA ILE A 128 1.09 -11.52 -9.23
C ILE A 128 2.60 -11.29 -9.18
N LEU A 129 3.17 -10.58 -10.15
CA LEU A 129 4.59 -10.23 -10.20
C LEU A 129 4.99 -9.37 -9.00
N ALA A 130 4.19 -8.37 -8.64
CA ALA A 130 4.44 -7.56 -7.44
C ALA A 130 4.41 -8.39 -6.16
N ARG A 131 3.42 -9.30 -6.01
CA ARG A 131 3.34 -10.22 -4.87
C ARG A 131 4.55 -11.15 -4.81
N ASN A 132 4.94 -11.74 -5.93
CA ASN A 132 6.08 -12.66 -5.99
C ASN A 132 7.40 -11.93 -5.69
N SER A 133 7.57 -10.70 -6.20
CA SER A 133 8.71 -9.84 -5.88
C SER A 133 8.76 -9.49 -4.39
N ALA A 134 7.61 -9.15 -3.79
CA ALA A 134 7.52 -8.89 -2.37
C ALA A 134 7.88 -10.12 -1.53
N ASN A 135 7.30 -11.29 -1.85
CA ASN A 135 7.60 -12.56 -1.18
C ASN A 135 9.09 -12.94 -1.29
N GLY A 136 9.69 -12.80 -2.47
CA GLY A 136 11.13 -12.99 -2.66
C GLY A 136 11.96 -12.03 -1.81
N SER A 137 11.54 -10.77 -1.71
CA SER A 137 12.19 -9.77 -0.86
C SER A 137 12.07 -10.10 0.63
N PHE A 138 10.90 -10.54 1.09
CA PHE A 138 10.70 -11.01 2.46
C PHE A 138 11.59 -12.21 2.79
N GLN A 139 11.62 -13.21 1.91
CA GLN A 139 12.49 -14.39 2.06
C GLN A 139 13.97 -13.99 2.17
N ASN A 140 14.43 -13.08 1.31
CA ASN A 140 15.82 -12.63 1.29
C ASN A 140 16.18 -11.79 2.52
N LEU A 141 15.29 -10.87 2.92
CA LEU A 141 15.51 -10.02 4.09
C LEU A 141 15.52 -10.82 5.38
N TYR A 142 14.67 -11.84 5.51
CA TYR A 142 14.48 -12.62 6.74
C TYR A 142 14.94 -14.08 6.59
N ASN A 143 16.06 -14.27 5.88
CA ASN A 143 16.58 -15.59 5.52
C ASN A 143 17.19 -16.41 6.68
N ASN A 144 17.48 -15.79 7.82
CA ASN A 144 18.05 -16.47 9.00
C ASN A 144 17.22 -16.26 10.27
N ASN A 145 17.44 -17.12 11.28
CA ASN A 145 16.67 -17.13 12.52
C ASN A 145 16.65 -15.77 13.24
N GLN A 146 17.80 -15.08 13.32
CA GLN A 146 17.89 -13.79 14.01
C GLN A 146 17.04 -12.72 13.31
N LYS A 147 17.17 -12.60 11.98
CA LYS A 147 16.40 -11.62 11.21
C LYS A 147 14.90 -11.91 11.26
N ARG A 148 14.50 -13.18 11.23
CA ARG A 148 13.10 -13.60 11.43
C ARG A 148 12.58 -13.21 12.79
N ARG A 149 13.35 -13.48 13.84
CA ARG A 149 12.98 -13.11 15.21
C ARG A 149 12.76 -11.61 15.34
N ASN A 150 13.68 -10.80 14.82
CA ASN A 150 13.54 -9.34 14.84
C ASN A 150 12.27 -8.89 14.08
N PHE A 151 11.94 -9.53 12.95
CA PHE A 151 10.71 -9.20 12.21
C PHE A 151 9.45 -9.60 12.97
N ILE A 152 9.43 -10.78 13.60
CA ILE A 152 8.32 -11.21 14.45
C ILE A 152 8.13 -10.25 15.62
N GLU A 153 9.20 -9.86 16.29
CA GLU A 153 9.14 -8.90 17.40
C GLU A 153 8.61 -7.54 16.94
N TYR A 154 8.99 -7.09 15.74
CA TYR A 154 8.44 -5.88 15.15
C TYR A 154 6.94 -6.00 14.82
N LEU A 155 6.49 -7.13 14.27
CA LEU A 155 5.06 -7.38 14.03
C LEU A 155 4.27 -7.46 15.34
N MET A 156 4.84 -8.04 16.40
CA MET A 156 4.26 -8.07 17.74
C MET A 156 4.15 -6.67 18.33
N HIS A 157 5.14 -5.81 18.11
CA HIS A 157 5.04 -4.39 18.47
C HIS A 157 3.85 -3.71 17.77
N CYS A 158 3.76 -3.83 16.43
CA CYS A 158 2.64 -3.29 15.64
C CYS A 158 1.28 -3.86 16.07
N LYS A 159 1.23 -5.09 16.57
CA LYS A 159 0.03 -5.78 17.05
C LYS A 159 -0.56 -5.15 18.31
N THR A 160 0.25 -4.50 19.16
CA THR A 160 -0.16 -4.04 20.50
C THR A 160 -1.45 -3.19 20.47
N ASN A 161 -1.49 -2.22 19.56
CA ASN A 161 -2.61 -1.27 19.41
C ASN A 161 -3.57 -1.61 18.25
N ALA A 162 -3.44 -2.80 17.68
CA ALA A 162 -4.29 -3.27 16.59
C ALA A 162 -5.69 -3.69 17.10
N SER A 163 -6.69 -3.60 16.22
CA SER A 163 -8.04 -4.13 16.48
C SER A 163 -8.02 -5.66 16.63
N PRO A 164 -9.03 -6.30 17.27
CA PRO A 164 -9.05 -7.75 17.45
C PRO A 164 -8.96 -8.55 16.13
N SER A 165 -9.60 -8.08 15.07
CA SER A 165 -9.53 -8.73 13.74
C SER A 165 -8.14 -8.61 13.14
N GLN A 166 -7.51 -7.44 13.24
CA GLN A 166 -6.14 -7.23 12.76
C GLN A 166 -5.12 -8.03 13.58
N LYS A 167 -5.29 -8.13 14.90
CA LYS A 167 -4.44 -8.96 15.78
C LYS A 167 -4.42 -10.41 15.31
N ARG A 168 -5.60 -10.97 14.97
CA ARG A 168 -5.72 -12.35 14.44
C ARG A 168 -4.99 -12.54 13.11
N ARG A 169 -5.10 -11.57 12.18
CA ARG A 169 -4.40 -11.64 10.89
C ARG A 169 -2.87 -11.55 11.07
N ILE A 170 -2.40 -10.67 11.96
CA ILE A 170 -0.97 -10.57 12.29
C ILE A 170 -0.45 -11.89 12.88
N ASP A 171 -1.22 -12.54 13.78
CA ASP A 171 -0.81 -13.83 14.36
C ASP A 171 -0.63 -14.92 13.31
N GLN A 172 -1.51 -15.00 12.31
CA GLN A 172 -1.37 -15.95 11.20
C GLN A 172 -0.09 -15.71 10.39
N ILE A 173 0.27 -14.45 10.17
CA ILE A 173 1.50 -14.07 9.46
C ILE A 173 2.73 -14.44 10.31
N ILE A 174 2.70 -14.18 11.62
CA ILE A 174 3.78 -14.56 12.54
C ILE A 174 4.00 -16.08 12.52
N ILE A 175 2.93 -16.88 12.55
CA ILE A 175 3.01 -18.35 12.47
C ILE A 175 3.71 -18.78 11.17
N LYS A 176 3.36 -18.19 10.03
CA LYS A 176 4.04 -18.47 8.75
C LYS A 176 5.54 -18.13 8.80
N ILE A 177 5.91 -16.98 9.36
CA ILE A 177 7.32 -16.57 9.49
C ILE A 177 8.09 -17.54 10.40
N GLN A 178 7.48 -17.99 11.50
CA GLN A 178 8.06 -18.99 12.40
C GLN A 178 8.31 -20.32 11.66
N GLN A 179 7.39 -20.71 10.77
CA GLN A 179 7.50 -21.88 9.90
C GLN A 179 8.41 -21.66 8.67
N GLN A 180 9.04 -20.48 8.56
CA GLN A 180 9.89 -20.10 7.42
C GLN A 180 9.14 -20.03 6.07
N ILE A 181 7.84 -19.77 6.11
CA ILE A 181 6.98 -19.62 4.94
C ILE A 181 6.82 -18.13 4.63
N PHE A 182 7.48 -17.67 3.57
CA PHE A 182 7.37 -16.29 3.07
C PHE A 182 6.50 -16.18 1.80
N ILE A 183 5.58 -17.13 1.63
CA ILE A 183 4.57 -17.08 0.57
C ILE A 183 3.33 -16.42 1.16
N PHE A 184 3.33 -15.09 1.17
CA PHE A 184 2.20 -14.28 1.61
C PHE A 184 1.21 -14.04 0.47
N THR A 185 -0.06 -14.05 0.84
CA THR A 185 -1.18 -13.61 0.00
C THR A 185 -1.24 -12.08 -0.06
N ASN A 186 -2.06 -11.54 -0.97
CA ASN A 186 -2.27 -10.09 -1.06
C ASN A 186 -2.78 -9.50 0.26
N SER A 187 -3.74 -10.19 0.89
CA SER A 187 -4.29 -9.80 2.20
C SER A 187 -3.23 -9.84 3.30
N GLU A 188 -2.29 -10.77 3.27
CA GLU A 188 -1.23 -10.79 4.28
C GLU A 188 -0.23 -9.63 4.09
N ILE A 189 0.18 -9.33 2.86
CA ILE A 189 1.09 -8.20 2.60
C ILE A 189 0.41 -6.87 2.96
N LEU A 190 -0.85 -6.68 2.57
CA LEU A 190 -1.65 -5.51 2.98
C LEU A 190 -1.79 -5.43 4.51
N THR A 191 -1.73 -6.57 5.23
CA THR A 191 -1.88 -6.58 6.69
C THR A 191 -0.63 -6.07 7.36
N ILE A 192 0.52 -6.48 6.82
CA ILE A 192 1.80 -5.94 7.23
C ILE A 192 1.83 -4.43 6.93
N SER A 193 1.44 -4.01 5.71
CA SER A 193 1.37 -2.59 5.33
C SER A 193 0.51 -1.77 6.28
N TYR A 194 -0.72 -2.23 6.56
CA TYR A 194 -1.63 -1.55 7.47
C TYR A 194 -1.07 -1.48 8.89
N ALA A 195 -0.55 -2.60 9.42
CA ALA A 195 -0.01 -2.66 10.78
C ALA A 195 1.17 -1.70 10.96
N VAL A 196 2.10 -1.67 10.00
CA VAL A 196 3.26 -0.77 10.02
C VAL A 196 2.83 0.69 9.91
N ARG A 197 1.90 1.02 9.00
CA ARG A 197 1.36 2.38 8.86
C ARG A 197 0.62 2.81 10.12
N ASN A 198 -0.20 1.94 10.70
CA ASN A 198 -1.02 2.27 11.87
C ASN A 198 -0.14 2.56 13.09
N ASN A 199 0.95 1.80 13.24
CA ASN A 199 1.94 2.05 14.27
C ASN A 199 2.58 3.44 14.10
N PHE A 200 3.00 3.80 12.88
CA PHE A 200 3.54 5.13 12.59
C PHE A 200 2.55 6.26 12.89
N VAL A 201 1.31 6.16 12.41
CA VAL A 201 0.30 7.22 12.55
C VAL A 201 -0.15 7.43 14.00
N HIS A 202 -0.35 6.35 14.77
CA HIS A 202 -0.94 6.45 16.11
C HIS A 202 0.09 6.50 17.24
N ASN A 203 1.23 5.85 17.07
CA ASN A 203 2.27 5.80 18.10
C ASN A 203 3.42 6.75 17.80
N GLY A 204 3.31 7.56 16.74
CA GLY A 204 4.33 8.52 16.31
C GLY A 204 5.68 7.84 16.18
N GLU A 205 5.71 6.71 15.46
CA GLU A 205 6.77 5.70 15.61
C GLU A 205 8.17 6.32 15.57
N THR A 206 8.73 6.50 16.76
CA THR A 206 10.12 6.90 16.91
C THR A 206 10.96 5.67 16.66
N THR A 207 11.58 5.65 15.48
CA THR A 207 13.03 5.57 15.34
C THR A 207 13.76 4.29 15.81
N VAL A 208 13.34 3.53 16.81
CA VAL A 208 14.06 2.31 17.19
C VAL A 208 13.17 1.14 17.61
N VAL A 209 11.88 1.26 17.93
CA VAL A 209 11.16 0.12 18.55
C VAL A 209 10.77 -0.99 17.55
N PRO A 210 11.06 -2.28 17.85
CA PRO A 210 12.00 -2.76 18.86
C PRO A 210 13.46 -2.56 18.41
N ASP A 211 14.35 -2.20 19.35
CA ASP A 211 15.67 -1.64 19.06
C ASP A 211 16.53 -2.48 18.11
N ASN A 212 16.32 -3.79 18.17
CA ASN A 212 17.00 -4.80 17.37
C ASN A 212 16.53 -4.88 15.91
N PHE A 213 15.39 -4.29 15.55
CA PHE A 213 14.95 -4.24 14.15
C PHE A 213 15.79 -3.22 13.37
N GLY A 214 16.02 -2.04 13.95
CA GLY A 214 16.88 -0.99 13.39
C GLY A 214 16.37 -0.37 12.07
N TYR A 215 16.89 0.80 11.71
CA TYR A 215 16.44 1.51 10.50
C TYR A 215 16.72 0.78 9.20
N LYS A 216 17.83 0.06 9.10
CA LYS A 216 18.19 -0.65 7.87
C LYS A 216 17.17 -1.72 7.50
N ASN A 217 16.73 -2.54 8.46
CA ASN A 217 15.70 -3.54 8.17
C ASN A 217 14.33 -2.90 7.96
N LYS A 218 14.05 -1.82 8.70
CA LYS A 218 12.81 -1.03 8.58
C LYS A 218 12.68 -0.36 7.21
N SER A 219 13.73 0.30 6.72
CA SER A 219 13.75 0.91 5.39
C SER A 219 13.58 -0.14 4.29
N HIS A 220 14.20 -1.31 4.42
CA HIS A 220 14.01 -2.42 3.50
C HIS A 220 12.58 -2.97 3.52
N LEU A 221 12.01 -3.21 4.71
CA LEU A 221 10.62 -3.63 4.85
C LEU A 221 9.68 -2.61 4.19
N LEU A 222 9.84 -1.33 4.52
CA LEU A 222 9.00 -0.26 3.99
C LEU A 222 9.12 -0.14 2.47
N LYS A 223 10.31 -0.34 1.86
CA LYS A 223 10.47 -0.40 0.40
C LYS A 223 9.65 -1.51 -0.23
N VAL A 224 9.61 -2.70 0.39
CA VAL A 224 8.82 -3.84 -0.09
C VAL A 224 7.33 -3.52 -0.01
N LEU A 225 6.86 -3.01 1.14
CA LEU A 225 5.45 -2.68 1.37
C LEU A 225 4.98 -1.54 0.44
N TYR A 226 5.79 -0.50 0.30
CA TYR A 226 5.51 0.64 -0.59
C TYR A 226 5.41 0.18 -2.05
N SER A 227 6.42 -0.54 -2.54
CA SER A 227 6.47 -1.00 -3.93
C SER A 227 5.28 -1.86 -4.29
N TYR A 228 4.92 -2.80 -3.39
CA TYR A 228 3.77 -3.66 -3.56
C TYR A 228 2.46 -2.85 -3.60
N LEU A 229 2.22 -2.02 -2.58
CA LEU A 229 0.97 -1.25 -2.48
C LEU A 229 0.81 -0.28 -3.66
N ALA A 230 1.91 0.32 -4.15
CA ALA A 230 1.86 1.29 -5.24
C ALA A 230 1.37 0.64 -6.53
N ILE A 231 1.92 -0.52 -6.90
CA ILE A 231 1.47 -1.26 -8.09
C ILE A 231 0.08 -1.81 -7.91
N THR A 232 -0.22 -2.43 -6.76
CA THR A 232 -1.56 -2.94 -6.51
C THR A 232 -2.59 -1.85 -6.65
N LEU A 233 -2.34 -0.66 -6.12
CA LEU A 233 -3.27 0.46 -6.20
C LEU A 233 -3.43 1.01 -7.62
N LEU A 234 -2.34 1.20 -8.36
CA LEU A 234 -2.40 1.66 -9.76
C LEU A 234 -3.16 0.66 -10.64
N VAL A 235 -2.74 -0.60 -10.61
CA VAL A 235 -3.34 -1.66 -11.43
C VAL A 235 -4.80 -1.85 -11.09
N SER A 236 -5.14 -1.91 -9.79
CA SER A 236 -6.52 -2.07 -9.37
C SER A 236 -7.39 -0.85 -9.74
N SER A 237 -6.83 0.36 -9.69
CA SER A 237 -7.55 1.56 -10.15
C SER A 237 -7.84 1.50 -11.64
N ASN A 238 -6.85 1.10 -12.45
CA ASN A 238 -7.00 0.96 -13.91
C ASN A 238 -8.02 -0.11 -14.30
N ILE A 239 -8.01 -1.27 -13.63
CA ILE A 239 -8.99 -2.35 -13.87
C ILE A 239 -10.40 -1.94 -13.44
N THR A 240 -10.53 -1.24 -12.31
CA THR A 240 -11.84 -0.71 -11.92
C THR A 240 -12.33 0.31 -12.94
N PHE A 241 -11.44 1.17 -13.43
CA PHE A 241 -11.79 2.18 -14.41
C PHE A 241 -12.36 1.59 -15.71
N SER A 242 -11.82 0.45 -16.18
CA SER A 242 -12.31 -0.20 -17.42
C SER A 242 -13.73 -0.75 -17.33
N ARG A 243 -14.40 -0.60 -16.18
CA ARG A 243 -15.80 -1.02 -15.93
C ARG A 243 -16.77 0.15 -15.89
N ILE A 244 -16.23 1.36 -15.87
CA ILE A 244 -17.00 2.58 -16.14
C ILE A 244 -17.27 2.48 -17.63
#